data_AF-A0A413VJR9-F1
#
_entry.id   AF-A0A413VJR9-F1
#
_cell.length_a   1.000
_cell.length_b   1.000
_cell.length_c   1.000
_cell.angle_alpha   90.00
_cell.angle_beta   90.00
_cell.angle_gamma   90.00
#
_symmetry.space_group_name_H-M   'P 1'
#
loop_
_entity.id
_entity.type
_entity.pdbx_description
1 polymer ?
#
loop_
_entity_poly.entity_id
_entity_poly.type
_entity_poly.pdbx_seq_one_letter_code
_entity_poly.pdbx_strand_id
1 'polypeptide(L)'
;MNYFKLLTIFLLSFTMIACSNDENFNTQEATVEFQSAEIEVKELTSILNLPIVVKGERNGLIKVHVILKENNSGFESEKAILITEDHLSIPMRTESVNVETLLSIANEQIVQNRSFSIAIADVEGATAGSINTCKINIVENSPIEGKYSMEGKSQLPTPTGVTGYACTLTSVDNTFQQIYLDFGHGGAAIADVEETGSEGEYKLTITASQPVGMYSNNRVELTHKQISGGMWVKTSDPITGIYKDKVISFEVGHALGLEIPALNSWLGLVGSYTDDNGKSVPLKFIKQ
;
A
#
# COMPACT_ATOMS: atom_id res chain seq x y z
N MET A 1 84.37 8.87 27.80
CA MET A 1 83.12 9.42 27.23
C MET A 1 83.18 9.14 25.74
N ASN A 2 82.54 8.07 25.26
CA ASN A 2 81.18 8.05 24.69
C ASN A 2 81.12 8.97 23.46
N TYR A 3 80.65 8.60 22.27
CA TYR A 3 79.34 7.99 21.95
C TYR A 3 79.34 7.32 20.56
N PHE A 4 78.70 6.14 20.50
CA PHE A 4 77.78 5.61 19.46
C PHE A 4 78.22 5.59 17.98
N LYS A 5 78.51 4.42 17.37
CA LYS A 5 77.62 3.31 16.95
C LYS A 5 76.48 3.73 16.00
N LEU A 6 76.58 3.37 14.73
CA LEU A 6 75.45 3.14 13.82
C LEU A 6 75.90 2.37 12.56
N LEU A 7 75.86 1.03 12.61
CA LEU A 7 75.61 0.18 11.45
C LEU A 7 75.29 -1.25 11.93
N THR A 8 74.03 -1.57 12.21
CA THR A 8 73.64 -2.96 12.53
C THR A 8 72.20 -3.23 12.10
N ILE A 9 72.10 -3.90 10.96
CA ILE A 9 71.22 -5.03 10.63
C ILE A 9 69.71 -4.77 10.72
N PHE A 10 69.13 -4.66 9.53
CA PHE A 10 67.73 -4.86 9.22
C PHE A 10 67.39 -6.36 9.38
N LEU A 11 66.73 -6.72 10.49
CA LEU A 11 66.00 -7.98 10.61
C LEU A 11 64.80 -7.76 11.53
N LEU A 12 63.83 -6.96 11.08
CA LEU A 12 62.51 -6.97 11.70
C LEU A 12 61.82 -8.25 11.25
N SER A 13 61.72 -9.18 12.18
CA SER A 13 60.79 -10.30 12.14
C SER A 13 59.39 -9.77 11.80
N PHE A 14 58.85 -10.17 10.66
CA PHE A 14 57.43 -10.09 10.40
C PHE A 14 56.72 -10.97 11.42
N THR A 15 56.32 -10.41 12.56
CA THR A 15 55.25 -10.99 13.35
C THR A 15 53.97 -10.79 12.55
N MET A 16 53.67 -11.74 11.68
CA MET A 16 52.30 -11.96 11.24
C MET A 16 51.52 -12.24 12.52
N ILE A 17 50.77 -11.25 13.01
CA ILE A 17 49.65 -11.51 13.91
C ILE A 17 48.69 -12.32 13.05
N ALA A 18 48.74 -13.64 13.18
CA ALA A 18 47.64 -14.47 12.73
C ALA A 18 46.41 -13.97 13.50
N CYS A 19 45.47 -13.31 12.82
CA CYS A 19 44.13 -13.14 13.35
C CYS A 19 43.64 -14.55 13.69
N SER A 20 43.54 -14.87 14.99
CA SER A 20 42.97 -16.13 15.43
C SER A 20 41.56 -16.22 14.86
N ASN A 21 41.32 -17.26 14.07
CA ASN A 21 40.06 -17.56 13.41
C ASN A 21 38.95 -18.03 14.39
N ASP A 22 39.13 -17.80 15.69
CA ASP A 22 38.21 -18.27 16.73
C ASP A 22 37.22 -17.15 17.06
N GLU A 23 36.09 -17.15 16.37
CA GLU A 23 34.94 -16.37 16.82
C GLU A 23 34.45 -16.92 18.18
N ASN A 24 34.42 -16.06 19.20
CA ASN A 24 33.94 -16.45 20.52
C ASN A 24 32.41 -16.49 20.56
N PHE A 25 31.84 -17.66 20.25
CA PHE A 25 30.41 -17.91 20.37
C PHE A 25 29.91 -17.80 21.80
N ASN A 26 28.63 -17.43 21.95
CA ASN A 26 27.95 -17.42 23.23
C ASN A 26 27.83 -18.84 23.83
N THR A 27 28.10 -18.96 25.12
CA THR A 27 28.03 -20.22 25.88
C THR A 27 26.98 -20.23 26.98
N GLN A 28 26.29 -19.11 27.19
CA GLN A 28 25.21 -18.99 28.17
C GLN A 28 23.85 -19.42 27.58
N GLU A 29 22.88 -19.69 28.44
CA GLU A 29 21.50 -19.97 28.02
C GLU A 29 20.86 -18.71 27.43
N ALA A 30 20.77 -18.68 26.10
CA ALA A 30 20.07 -17.67 25.34
C ALA A 30 19.10 -18.30 24.34
N THR A 31 18.01 -17.59 24.04
CA THR A 31 17.05 -17.95 23.01
C THR A 31 16.91 -16.85 21.96
N VAL A 32 16.67 -17.25 20.73
CA VAL A 32 16.47 -16.34 19.59
C VAL A 32 15.13 -16.64 18.93
N GLU A 33 14.30 -15.62 18.75
CA GLU A 33 12.99 -15.78 18.10
C GLU A 33 12.53 -14.48 17.42
N PHE A 34 11.60 -14.58 16.49
CA PHE A 34 10.94 -13.39 15.94
C PHE A 34 10.13 -12.69 17.03
N GLN A 35 10.05 -11.36 16.96
CA GLN A 35 9.23 -10.57 17.88
C GLN A 35 7.73 -10.89 17.75
N SER A 36 7.28 -11.35 16.58
CA SER A 36 5.88 -11.67 16.31
C SER A 36 5.78 -12.90 15.40
N ALA A 37 4.81 -13.78 15.69
CA ALA A 37 4.54 -14.97 14.90
C ALA A 37 3.84 -14.65 13.57
N GLU A 38 3.11 -13.53 13.52
CA GLU A 38 2.35 -13.09 12.36
C GLU A 38 2.33 -11.56 12.28
N ILE A 39 2.45 -11.02 11.07
CA ILE A 39 2.34 -9.59 10.78
C ILE A 39 1.51 -9.34 9.52
N GLU A 40 1.05 -8.10 9.35
CA GLU A 40 0.45 -7.61 8.12
C GLU A 40 1.36 -6.57 7.46
N VAL A 41 1.52 -6.66 6.15
CA VAL A 41 2.30 -5.70 5.36
C VAL A 41 1.50 -5.26 4.13
N LYS A 42 1.46 -3.96 3.85
CA LYS A 42 0.83 -3.45 2.62
C LYS A 42 1.64 -3.91 1.41
N GLU A 43 1.00 -4.34 0.33
CA GLU A 43 1.69 -4.86 -0.87
C GLU A 43 2.66 -3.86 -1.53
N LEU A 44 2.43 -2.56 -1.31
CA LEU A 44 3.30 -1.47 -1.79
C LEU A 44 4.56 -1.28 -0.93
N THR A 45 4.72 -2.05 0.15
CA THR A 45 5.92 -2.02 0.98
C THR A 45 7.06 -2.67 0.22
N SER A 46 8.13 -1.91 -0.04
CA SER A 46 9.30 -2.41 -0.77
C SER A 46 10.40 -2.97 0.13
N ILE A 47 10.41 -2.59 1.41
CA ILE A 47 11.40 -3.03 2.40
C ILE A 47 10.65 -3.44 3.67
N LEU A 48 10.84 -4.68 4.08
CA LEU A 48 10.33 -5.24 5.31
C LEU A 48 11.49 -5.50 6.28
N ASN A 49 11.34 -5.05 7.52
CA ASN A 49 12.28 -5.34 8.60
C ASN A 49 11.58 -6.21 9.64
N LEU A 50 11.99 -7.48 9.75
CA LEU A 50 11.47 -8.41 10.75
C LEU A 50 12.42 -8.49 11.95
N PRO A 51 12.01 -8.02 13.14
CA PRO A 51 12.86 -8.09 14.31
C PRO A 51 13.00 -9.52 14.84
N ILE A 52 14.24 -9.95 14.99
CA ILE A 52 14.64 -11.11 15.77
C ILE A 52 15.16 -10.60 17.11
N VAL A 53 14.60 -11.11 18.20
CA VAL A 53 14.95 -10.73 19.57
C VAL A 53 15.76 -11.84 20.23
N VAL A 54 16.72 -11.44 21.06
CA VAL A 54 17.50 -12.38 21.87
C VAL A 54 17.12 -12.23 23.34
N LYS A 55 16.82 -13.35 23.98
CA LYS A 55 16.50 -13.43 25.42
C LYS A 55 17.56 -14.26 26.14
N GLY A 56 17.73 -14.02 27.43
CA GLY A 56 18.70 -14.73 28.27
C GLY A 56 20.06 -14.05 28.35
N GLU A 57 20.98 -14.71 29.07
CA GLU A 57 22.31 -14.22 29.34
C GLU A 57 23.22 -14.40 28.12
N ARG A 58 24.15 -13.45 27.91
CA ARG A 58 25.01 -13.43 26.72
C ARG A 58 26.44 -13.08 27.07
N ASN A 59 27.40 -13.88 26.60
CA ASN A 59 28.83 -13.65 26.75
C ASN A 59 29.64 -13.73 25.45
N GLY A 60 28.99 -13.94 24.30
CA GLY A 60 29.65 -14.09 23.00
C GLY A 60 28.73 -13.79 21.82
N LEU A 61 29.20 -14.13 20.62
CA LEU A 61 28.48 -13.98 19.36
C LEU A 61 27.36 -15.02 19.23
N ILE A 62 26.24 -14.63 18.65
CA ILE A 62 25.20 -15.54 18.18
C ILE A 62 25.08 -15.41 16.66
N LYS A 63 24.99 -16.52 15.94
CA LYS A 63 24.67 -16.53 14.51
C LYS A 63 23.30 -17.13 14.28
N VAL A 64 22.57 -16.55 13.34
CA VAL A 64 21.21 -16.97 13.01
C VAL A 64 21.12 -17.10 11.49
N HIS A 65 20.77 -18.29 11.02
CA HIS A 65 20.46 -18.50 9.62
C HIS A 65 18.94 -18.46 9.42
N VAL A 66 18.48 -17.59 8.53
CA VAL A 66 17.07 -17.44 8.17
C VAL A 66 16.81 -17.87 6.74
N ILE A 67 15.63 -18.45 6.51
CA ILE A 67 15.21 -18.92 5.19
C ILE A 67 13.79 -18.48 4.89
N LEU A 68 13.49 -18.29 3.61
CA LEU A 68 12.12 -18.31 3.12
C LEU A 68 11.58 -19.75 3.24
N LYS A 69 10.51 -19.96 4.01
CA LYS A 69 9.99 -21.30 4.33
C LYS A 69 8.74 -21.66 3.53
N GLU A 70 7.77 -20.75 3.50
CA GLU A 70 6.47 -20.97 2.85
C GLU A 70 6.13 -19.80 1.95
N ASN A 71 5.46 -20.09 0.85
CA ASN A 71 5.02 -19.12 -0.12
C ASN A 71 3.68 -19.58 -0.70
N ASN A 72 2.61 -19.06 -0.12
CA ASN A 72 1.24 -19.43 -0.49
C ASN A 72 0.71 -18.57 -1.64
N SER A 73 1.58 -17.85 -2.34
CA SER A 73 1.21 -16.81 -3.30
C SER A 73 1.97 -16.92 -4.61
N GLY A 74 2.80 -17.95 -4.77
CA GLY A 74 3.56 -18.18 -6.00
C GLY A 74 4.59 -17.08 -6.29
N PHE A 75 4.98 -16.29 -5.29
CA PHE A 75 6.02 -15.26 -5.47
C PHE A 75 7.33 -15.91 -5.94
N GLU A 76 7.98 -15.38 -6.96
CA GLU A 76 9.28 -15.90 -7.36
C GLU A 76 10.34 -15.58 -6.29
N SER A 77 10.93 -16.61 -5.66
CA SER A 77 12.03 -16.43 -4.70
C SER A 77 13.21 -15.70 -5.36
N GLU A 78 13.92 -14.88 -4.58
CA GLU A 78 15.08 -14.07 -5.02
C GLU A 78 14.76 -13.02 -6.11
N LYS A 79 13.48 -12.85 -6.46
CA LYS A 79 13.00 -11.81 -7.38
C LYS A 79 11.89 -10.98 -6.75
N ALA A 80 10.81 -11.64 -6.31
CA ALA A 80 9.69 -10.99 -5.63
C ALA A 80 9.95 -10.83 -4.13
N ILE A 81 10.68 -11.77 -3.54
CA ILE A 81 11.09 -11.73 -2.12
C ILE A 81 12.59 -12.01 -2.06
N LEU A 82 13.36 -11.05 -1.53
CA LEU A 82 14.81 -11.17 -1.39
C LEU A 82 15.22 -10.83 0.04
N ILE A 83 15.70 -11.83 0.77
CA ILE A 83 16.37 -11.62 2.07
C ILE A 83 17.77 -11.08 1.76
N THR A 84 18.10 -9.92 2.32
CA THR A 84 19.35 -9.21 2.00
C THR A 84 20.58 -9.84 2.64
N GLU A 85 20.43 -10.35 3.86
CA GLU A 85 21.42 -11.13 4.59
C GLU A 85 20.71 -12.28 5.31
N ASP A 86 21.01 -13.51 4.91
CA ASP A 86 20.40 -14.73 5.44
C ASP A 86 21.14 -15.26 6.68
N HIS A 87 22.41 -14.88 6.87
CA HIS A 87 23.22 -15.21 8.04
C HIS A 87 23.46 -13.97 8.89
N LEU A 88 22.63 -13.79 9.90
CA LEU A 88 22.72 -12.64 10.80
C LEU A 88 23.71 -12.91 11.93
N SER A 89 24.59 -11.95 12.17
CA SER A 89 25.49 -11.94 13.33
C SER A 89 24.95 -11.01 14.40
N ILE A 90 24.74 -11.54 15.61
CA ILE A 90 24.24 -10.78 16.76
C ILE A 90 25.35 -10.63 17.80
N PRO A 91 26.03 -9.47 17.86
CA PRO A 91 27.09 -9.23 18.82
C PRO A 91 26.61 -9.28 20.28
N MET A 92 27.56 -9.49 21.19
CA MET A 92 27.32 -9.34 22.62
C MET A 92 26.71 -7.96 22.91
N ARG A 93 25.63 -7.94 23.72
CA ARG A 93 24.81 -6.75 24.07
C ARG A 93 23.84 -6.25 23.00
N THR A 94 23.75 -6.86 21.82
CA THR A 94 22.71 -6.53 20.83
C THR A 94 21.43 -7.32 21.14
N GLU A 95 20.38 -6.62 21.58
CA GLU A 95 19.10 -7.25 22.00
C GLU A 95 18.22 -7.68 20.83
N SER A 96 18.38 -7.05 19.68
CA SER A 96 17.63 -7.40 18.47
C SER A 96 18.41 -7.06 17.20
N VAL A 97 18.17 -7.84 16.17
CA VAL A 97 18.58 -7.55 14.78
C VAL A 97 17.37 -7.68 13.87
N ASN A 98 17.40 -7.04 12.70
CA ASN A 98 16.33 -7.18 11.72
C ASN A 98 16.76 -8.11 10.60
N VAL A 99 15.84 -8.98 10.17
CA VAL A 99 15.90 -9.57 8.83
C VAL A 99 15.35 -8.52 7.87
N GLU A 100 16.22 -7.87 7.10
CA GLU A 100 15.80 -6.97 6.03
C GLU A 100 15.47 -7.78 4.77
N THR A 101 14.24 -7.61 4.29
CA THR A 101 13.71 -8.30 3.11
C THR A 101 13.21 -7.27 2.10
N LEU A 102 13.72 -7.32 0.88
CA LEU A 102 13.21 -6.53 -0.24
C LEU A 102 12.00 -7.25 -0.86
N LEU A 103 10.97 -6.46 -1.15
CA LEU A 103 9.70 -6.94 -1.68
C LEU A 103 9.38 -6.27 -3.02
N SER A 104 9.03 -7.09 -4.00
CA SER A 104 8.53 -6.68 -5.32
C SER A 104 7.28 -7.50 -5.64
N ILE A 105 6.25 -7.32 -4.81
CA ILE A 105 5.01 -8.12 -4.80
C ILE A 105 3.75 -7.33 -5.17
N ALA A 106 3.88 -6.01 -5.34
CA ALA A 106 2.79 -5.14 -5.73
C ALA A 106 2.20 -5.56 -7.08
N ASN A 107 0.88 -5.46 -7.21
CA ASN A 107 0.19 -5.80 -8.44
C ASN A 107 -0.96 -4.83 -8.73
N GLU A 108 -1.56 -4.92 -9.93
CA GLU A 108 -2.66 -4.05 -10.33
C GLU A 108 -4.05 -4.64 -10.03
N GLN A 109 -4.10 -5.80 -9.38
CA GLN A 109 -5.30 -6.56 -9.09
C GLN A 109 -5.46 -6.78 -7.58
N ILE A 110 -6.67 -7.11 -7.17
CA ILE A 110 -6.94 -7.55 -5.80
C ILE A 110 -6.76 -9.06 -5.76
N VAL A 111 -5.68 -9.53 -5.14
CA VAL A 111 -5.43 -10.97 -4.96
C VAL A 111 -5.46 -11.29 -3.47
N GLN A 112 -6.56 -11.90 -3.02
CA GLN A 112 -6.74 -12.18 -1.59
C GLN A 112 -5.87 -13.33 -1.08
N ASN A 113 -5.65 -13.34 0.24
CA ASN A 113 -4.96 -14.41 0.99
C ASN A 113 -3.49 -14.62 0.58
N ARG A 114 -2.84 -13.58 0.04
CA ARG A 114 -1.42 -13.63 -0.26
C ARG A 114 -0.59 -13.62 1.03
N SER A 115 0.37 -14.53 1.14
CA SER A 115 1.27 -14.65 2.28
C SER A 115 2.55 -15.43 1.97
N PHE A 116 3.58 -15.14 2.74
CA PHE A 116 4.82 -15.92 2.80
C PHE A 116 5.31 -15.99 4.24
N SER A 117 6.25 -16.90 4.53
CA SER A 117 6.80 -17.07 5.88
C SER A 117 8.33 -17.09 5.85
N ILE A 118 8.97 -16.39 6.78
CA ILE A 118 10.41 -16.47 7.03
C ILE A 118 10.64 -17.26 8.32
N ALA A 119 11.59 -18.18 8.30
CA ALA A 119 11.91 -19.04 9.44
C ALA A 119 13.38 -18.93 9.85
N ILE A 120 13.63 -19.07 11.14
CA ILE A 120 14.96 -19.33 11.70
C ILE A 120 15.26 -20.82 11.45
N ALA A 121 16.19 -21.08 10.53
CA ALA A 121 16.58 -22.43 10.13
C ALA A 121 17.62 -23.04 11.07
N ASP A 122 18.57 -22.22 11.51
CA ASP A 122 19.66 -22.65 12.38
C ASP A 122 20.13 -21.51 13.30
N VAL A 123 20.65 -21.87 14.47
CA VAL A 123 21.17 -20.92 15.46
C VAL A 123 22.43 -21.49 16.10
N GLU A 124 23.52 -20.72 16.05
CA GLU A 124 24.77 -21.02 16.75
C GLU A 124 24.97 -20.09 17.94
N GLY A 125 25.39 -20.64 19.07
CA GLY A 125 25.59 -19.89 20.32
C GLY A 125 24.30 -19.59 21.10
N ALA A 126 23.14 -20.11 20.66
CA ALA A 126 21.86 -20.00 21.36
C ALA A 126 20.93 -21.13 20.93
N THR A 127 19.69 -21.13 21.42
CA THR A 127 18.62 -22.04 20.95
C THR A 127 17.50 -21.25 20.26
N ALA A 128 16.84 -21.84 19.28
CA ALA A 128 15.65 -21.24 18.68
C ALA A 128 14.49 -21.21 19.71
N GLY A 129 13.84 -20.06 19.85
CA GLY A 129 12.66 -19.89 20.69
C GLY A 129 11.40 -20.47 20.06
N SER A 130 10.25 -20.23 20.70
CA SER A 130 8.97 -20.78 20.23
C SER A 130 8.46 -20.08 18.97
N ILE A 131 8.81 -18.80 18.78
CA ILE A 131 8.46 -18.02 17.58
C ILE A 131 9.60 -18.10 16.57
N ASN A 132 9.87 -19.30 16.06
CA ASN A 132 10.94 -19.54 15.08
C ASN A 132 10.52 -19.33 13.62
N THR A 133 9.25 -19.02 13.37
CA THR A 133 8.70 -18.70 12.05
C THR A 133 7.80 -17.48 12.20
N CYS A 134 7.94 -16.50 11.30
CA CYS A 134 7.05 -15.37 11.17
C CYS A 134 6.27 -15.51 9.86
N LYS A 135 4.94 -15.45 9.93
CA LYS A 135 4.04 -15.39 8.77
C LYS A 135 3.75 -13.94 8.42
N ILE A 136 3.88 -13.60 7.15
CA ILE A 136 3.69 -12.26 6.61
C ILE A 136 2.46 -12.31 5.71
N ASN A 137 1.36 -11.70 6.16
CA ASN A 137 0.17 -11.54 5.35
C ASN A 137 0.27 -10.26 4.53
N ILE A 138 -0.03 -10.37 3.23
CA ILE A 138 -0.04 -9.23 2.33
C ILE A 138 -1.42 -8.62 2.37
N VAL A 139 -1.47 -7.34 2.71
CA VAL A 139 -2.67 -6.53 2.62
C VAL A 139 -2.64 -5.84 1.26
N GLU A 140 -3.58 -6.21 0.39
CA GLU A 140 -3.74 -5.61 -0.94
C GLU A 140 -3.95 -4.09 -0.84
N ASN A 141 -3.76 -3.42 -1.97
CA ASN A 141 -4.14 -2.05 -2.22
C ASN A 141 -5.29 -2.04 -3.23
N SER A 142 -6.28 -1.16 -3.08
CA SER A 142 -7.34 -1.10 -4.08
C SER A 142 -6.84 -0.42 -5.35
N PRO A 143 -7.04 -1.03 -6.54
CA PRO A 143 -6.68 -0.40 -7.81
C PRO A 143 -7.53 0.84 -8.09
N ILE A 144 -8.64 1.03 -7.37
CA ILE A 144 -9.58 2.16 -7.51
C ILE A 144 -9.19 3.32 -6.56
N GLU A 145 -8.36 3.09 -5.55
CA GLU A 145 -7.94 4.17 -4.64
C GLU A 145 -7.01 5.17 -5.34
N GLY A 146 -7.26 6.46 -5.15
CA GLY A 146 -6.39 7.50 -5.67
C GLY A 146 -7.08 8.84 -5.87
N LYS A 147 -6.37 9.75 -6.53
CA LYS A 147 -6.89 11.05 -6.93
C LYS A 147 -7.46 10.95 -8.34
N TYR A 148 -8.59 11.60 -8.57
CA TYR A 148 -9.31 11.57 -9.83
C TYR A 148 -9.68 12.99 -10.28
N SER A 149 -9.74 13.16 -11.60
CA SER A 149 -10.41 14.28 -12.25
C SER A 149 -11.75 13.79 -12.78
N MET A 150 -12.85 14.33 -12.25
CA MET A 150 -14.19 14.10 -12.76
C MET A 150 -14.43 15.00 -13.98
N GLU A 151 -14.46 14.39 -15.17
CA GLU A 151 -14.65 15.07 -16.45
C GLU A 151 -16.07 14.89 -16.98
N GLY A 152 -16.70 16.01 -17.32
CA GLY A 152 -18.00 16.08 -17.96
C GLY A 152 -18.37 17.51 -18.32
N LYS A 153 -19.57 17.68 -18.89
CA LYS A 153 -20.08 19.02 -19.21
C LYS A 153 -20.59 19.70 -17.94
N SER A 154 -20.00 20.85 -17.63
CA SER A 154 -20.39 21.69 -16.51
C SER A 154 -21.68 22.43 -16.78
N GLN A 155 -22.50 22.63 -15.75
CA GLN A 155 -23.55 23.65 -15.80
C GLN A 155 -23.04 25.07 -15.52
N LEU A 156 -21.82 25.21 -14.99
CA LEU A 156 -21.20 26.52 -14.79
C LEU A 156 -20.57 27.01 -16.10
N PRO A 157 -20.64 28.33 -16.40
CA PRO A 157 -19.99 28.89 -17.58
C PRO A 157 -18.49 28.61 -17.55
N THR A 158 -18.01 27.82 -18.51
CA THR A 158 -16.58 27.55 -18.71
C THR A 158 -16.26 27.77 -20.20
N PRO A 159 -15.02 28.17 -20.57
CA PRO A 159 -14.69 28.50 -21.96
C PRO A 159 -15.00 27.40 -22.97
N THR A 160 -14.93 26.13 -22.55
CA THR A 160 -15.20 24.94 -23.36
C THR A 160 -16.48 24.19 -22.95
N GLY A 161 -17.16 24.62 -21.87
CA GLY A 161 -18.28 23.87 -21.28
C GLY A 161 -17.87 22.60 -20.52
N VAL A 162 -16.61 22.17 -20.58
CA VAL A 162 -16.08 20.97 -19.91
C VAL A 162 -15.21 21.39 -18.73
N THR A 163 -15.42 20.77 -17.57
CA THR A 163 -14.61 21.04 -16.38
C THR A 163 -14.20 19.73 -15.72
N GLY A 164 -13.02 19.75 -15.10
CA GLY A 164 -12.55 18.72 -14.18
C GLY A 164 -12.81 19.16 -12.74
N TYR A 165 -13.55 18.37 -11.96
CA TYR A 165 -13.56 18.52 -10.51
C TYR A 165 -12.66 17.46 -9.90
N ALA A 166 -11.73 17.87 -9.03
CA ALA A 166 -10.91 16.92 -8.31
C ALA A 166 -11.77 16.16 -7.31
N CYS A 167 -11.57 14.84 -7.25
CA CYS A 167 -12.09 14.01 -6.18
C CYS A 167 -11.03 12.99 -5.75
N THR A 168 -11.18 12.45 -4.54
CA THR A 168 -10.34 11.36 -4.03
C THR A 168 -11.23 10.17 -3.73
N LEU A 169 -10.77 8.99 -4.15
CA LEU A 169 -11.38 7.72 -3.84
C LEU A 169 -10.47 7.00 -2.83
N THR A 170 -11.01 6.62 -1.67
CA THR A 170 -10.26 5.97 -0.58
C THR A 170 -11.08 4.85 0.02
N SER A 171 -10.51 3.65 0.14
CA SER A 171 -11.24 2.49 0.62
C SER A 171 -11.66 2.67 2.07
N VAL A 172 -12.87 2.20 2.37
CA VAL A 172 -13.43 2.27 3.73
C VAL A 172 -12.69 1.32 4.66
N ASP A 173 -12.32 0.15 4.15
CA ASP A 173 -11.58 -0.89 4.84
C ASP A 173 -10.74 -1.74 3.84
N ASN A 174 -10.08 -2.77 4.35
CA ASN A 174 -9.26 -3.69 3.55
C ASN A 174 -10.10 -4.73 2.75
N THR A 175 -11.43 -4.68 2.78
CA THR A 175 -12.29 -5.56 1.95
C THR A 175 -12.50 -5.01 0.54
N PHE A 176 -12.25 -3.70 0.36
CA PHE A 176 -12.43 -2.96 -0.89
C PHE A 176 -13.86 -2.99 -1.46
N GLN A 177 -14.85 -3.43 -0.70
CA GLN A 177 -16.27 -3.44 -1.11
C GLN A 177 -16.89 -2.05 -1.08
N GLN A 178 -16.29 -1.12 -0.35
CA GLN A 178 -16.77 0.27 -0.24
C GLN A 178 -15.63 1.26 -0.34
N ILE A 179 -15.91 2.38 -1.00
CA ILE A 179 -14.95 3.47 -1.21
C ILE A 179 -15.60 4.82 -0.87
N TYR A 180 -14.89 5.63 -0.11
CA TYR A 180 -15.21 7.03 0.10
C TYR A 180 -14.91 7.81 -1.18
N LEU A 181 -15.91 8.55 -1.65
CA LEU A 181 -15.80 9.53 -2.73
C LEU A 181 -15.85 10.94 -2.12
N ASP A 182 -14.68 11.56 -2.02
CA ASP A 182 -14.50 12.88 -1.42
C ASP A 182 -14.26 13.96 -2.49
N PHE A 183 -15.04 15.03 -2.42
CA PHE A 183 -14.94 16.21 -3.29
C PHE A 183 -14.23 17.40 -2.61
N GLY A 184 -13.71 17.23 -1.40
CA GLY A 184 -13.01 18.27 -0.63
C GLY A 184 -13.94 19.25 0.10
N HIS A 185 -15.19 18.85 0.38
CA HIS A 185 -16.21 19.71 0.99
C HIS A 185 -16.52 19.37 2.47
N GLY A 186 -15.62 18.66 3.14
CA GLY A 186 -15.73 18.33 4.56
C GLY A 186 -16.54 17.06 4.87
N GLY A 187 -16.75 16.21 3.86
CA GLY A 187 -17.35 14.88 3.96
C GLY A 187 -17.28 14.14 2.63
N ALA A 188 -17.61 12.85 2.66
CA ALA A 188 -17.51 11.96 1.51
C ALA A 188 -18.81 11.19 1.30
N ALA A 189 -19.13 10.89 0.05
CA ALA A 189 -20.12 9.86 -0.27
C ALA A 189 -19.48 8.47 -0.17
N ILE A 190 -20.30 7.44 -0.09
CA ILE A 190 -19.87 6.05 -0.19
C ILE A 190 -20.33 5.49 -1.54
N ALA A 191 -19.44 4.78 -2.20
CA ALA A 191 -19.78 3.96 -3.36
C ALA A 191 -19.48 2.49 -3.06
N ASP A 192 -20.39 1.61 -3.44
CA ASP A 192 -20.18 0.17 -3.38
C ASP A 192 -19.36 -0.27 -4.59
N VAL A 193 -18.47 -1.23 -4.38
CA VAL A 193 -17.52 -1.73 -5.38
C VAL A 193 -17.71 -3.24 -5.53
N GLU A 194 -17.85 -3.68 -6.77
CA GLU A 194 -18.00 -5.10 -7.12
C GLU A 194 -17.07 -5.46 -8.29
N GLU A 195 -16.44 -6.63 -8.26
CA GLU A 195 -15.74 -7.18 -9.43
C GLU A 195 -16.74 -7.55 -10.53
N THR A 196 -16.45 -7.22 -11.79
CA THR A 196 -17.39 -7.48 -12.90
C THR A 196 -17.23 -8.88 -13.52
N GLY A 197 -16.29 -9.68 -13.01
CA GLY A 197 -15.89 -10.97 -13.58
C GLY A 197 -14.88 -10.84 -14.73
N SER A 198 -14.60 -9.62 -15.19
CA SER A 198 -13.45 -9.32 -16.06
C SER A 198 -12.26 -8.87 -15.20
N GLU A 199 -11.10 -9.41 -15.49
CA GLU A 199 -9.86 -9.12 -14.77
C GLU A 199 -9.53 -7.61 -14.81
N GLY A 200 -9.27 -7.02 -13.64
CA GLY A 200 -8.94 -5.59 -13.48
C GLY A 200 -10.13 -4.62 -13.68
N GLU A 201 -11.36 -5.15 -13.81
CA GLU A 201 -12.56 -4.36 -14.04
C GLU A 201 -13.50 -4.39 -12.82
N TYR A 202 -13.90 -3.20 -12.37
CA TYR A 202 -14.72 -3.05 -11.17
C TYR A 202 -15.92 -2.15 -11.45
N LYS A 203 -17.10 -2.56 -10.99
CA LYS A 203 -18.32 -1.77 -11.00
C LYS A 203 -18.40 -0.96 -9.71
N LEU A 204 -18.51 0.36 -9.85
CA LEU A 204 -18.83 1.27 -8.77
C LEU A 204 -20.32 1.63 -8.84
N THR A 205 -21.01 1.53 -7.71
CA THR A 205 -22.41 1.94 -7.56
C THR A 205 -22.48 3.05 -6.53
N ILE A 206 -22.89 4.24 -6.97
CA ILE A 206 -23.11 5.38 -6.08
C ILE A 206 -24.61 5.49 -5.84
N THR A 207 -25.03 5.50 -4.58
CA THR A 207 -26.44 5.76 -4.23
C THR A 207 -26.75 7.25 -4.33
N ALA A 208 -27.93 7.62 -4.82
CA ALA A 208 -28.33 9.01 -4.98
C ALA A 208 -28.56 9.75 -3.65
N SER A 209 -28.36 11.06 -3.67
CA SER A 209 -28.73 12.00 -2.59
C SER A 209 -28.02 11.72 -1.25
N GLN A 210 -26.76 11.32 -1.31
CA GLN A 210 -25.95 11.11 -0.11
C GLN A 210 -25.51 12.46 0.48
N PRO A 211 -25.63 12.67 1.81
CA PRO A 211 -25.12 13.87 2.44
C PRO A 211 -23.58 13.82 2.53
N VAL A 212 -22.91 14.82 1.96
CA VAL A 212 -21.43 14.83 1.84
C VAL A 212 -20.77 16.03 2.50
N GLY A 213 -21.54 16.88 3.20
CA GLY A 213 -20.97 18.00 3.93
C GLY A 213 -21.99 19.08 4.27
N MET A 214 -21.46 20.24 4.65
CA MET A 214 -22.24 21.41 5.03
C MET A 214 -21.73 22.66 4.29
N TYR A 215 -22.65 23.50 3.82
CA TYR A 215 -22.36 24.82 3.26
C TYR A 215 -23.29 25.84 3.90
N SER A 216 -22.73 26.81 4.63
CA SER A 216 -23.50 27.86 5.33
C SER A 216 -24.66 27.30 6.17
N ASN A 217 -24.38 26.26 6.97
CA ASN A 217 -25.35 25.50 7.79
C ASN A 217 -26.40 24.68 7.02
N ASN A 218 -26.32 24.62 5.69
CA ASN A 218 -27.17 23.74 4.88
C ASN A 218 -26.44 22.48 4.48
N ARG A 219 -27.15 21.36 4.45
CA ARG A 219 -26.60 20.08 3.98
C ARG A 219 -26.25 20.14 2.51
N VAL A 220 -25.04 19.69 2.16
CA VAL A 220 -24.63 19.44 0.78
C VAL A 220 -24.88 17.97 0.48
N GLU A 221 -25.54 17.70 -0.63
CA GLU A 221 -25.84 16.34 -1.09
C GLU A 221 -25.10 16.05 -2.40
N LEU A 222 -24.50 14.87 -2.49
CA LEU A 222 -24.13 14.27 -3.76
C LEU A 222 -25.41 13.74 -4.42
N THR A 223 -25.75 14.31 -5.56
CA THR A 223 -27.01 14.06 -6.26
C THR A 223 -26.78 13.53 -7.65
N HIS A 224 -27.70 12.68 -8.09
CA HIS A 224 -27.74 12.12 -9.43
C HIS A 224 -28.89 12.74 -10.20
N LYS A 225 -28.63 13.01 -11.47
CA LYS A 225 -29.65 13.50 -12.39
C LYS A 225 -29.65 12.71 -13.67
N GLN A 226 -30.81 12.68 -14.30
CA GLN A 226 -31.01 12.16 -15.65
C GLN A 226 -31.71 13.19 -16.53
N ILE A 227 -31.49 13.11 -17.85
CA ILE A 227 -32.18 13.98 -18.80
C ILE A 227 -33.63 13.49 -18.95
N SER A 228 -34.58 14.37 -18.65
CA SER A 228 -36.01 14.14 -18.89
C SER A 228 -36.63 15.42 -19.45
N GLY A 229 -37.29 15.33 -20.60
CA GLY A 229 -37.87 16.48 -21.29
C GLY A 229 -36.86 17.56 -21.69
N GLY A 230 -35.60 17.18 -21.95
CA GLY A 230 -34.52 18.13 -22.27
C GLY A 230 -33.93 18.86 -21.06
N MET A 231 -34.36 18.53 -19.84
CA MET A 231 -33.86 19.12 -18.60
C MET A 231 -33.24 18.08 -17.68
N TRP A 232 -32.31 18.51 -16.84
CA TRP A 232 -31.71 17.67 -15.80
C TRP A 232 -32.63 17.56 -14.59
N VAL A 233 -33.19 16.37 -14.37
CA VAL A 233 -34.11 16.08 -13.27
C VAL A 233 -33.41 15.19 -12.24
N LYS A 234 -33.55 15.53 -10.95
CA LYS A 234 -33.03 14.72 -9.83
C LYS A 234 -33.69 13.35 -9.85
N THR A 235 -32.89 12.30 -9.68
CA THR A 235 -33.37 10.93 -9.55
C THR A 235 -32.96 10.34 -8.19
N SER A 236 -33.74 9.36 -7.73
CA SER A 236 -33.39 8.49 -6.61
C SER A 236 -32.58 7.26 -7.04
N ASP A 237 -32.46 7.04 -8.35
CA ASP A 237 -31.76 5.87 -8.88
C ASP A 237 -30.25 5.98 -8.62
N PRO A 238 -29.58 4.87 -8.25
CA PRO A 238 -28.12 4.86 -8.18
C PRO A 238 -27.52 5.10 -9.57
N ILE A 239 -26.27 5.57 -9.60
CA ILE A 239 -25.49 5.62 -10.84
C ILE A 239 -24.38 4.59 -10.76
N THR A 240 -24.21 3.85 -11.85
CA THR A 240 -23.22 2.79 -12.01
C THR A 240 -22.12 3.27 -12.96
N GLY A 241 -20.87 2.98 -12.60
CA GLY A 241 -19.70 3.24 -13.42
C GLY A 241 -18.78 2.04 -13.45
N ILE A 242 -18.09 1.84 -14.57
CA ILE A 242 -17.11 0.78 -14.74
C ILE A 242 -15.71 1.39 -14.68
N TYR A 243 -14.92 0.97 -13.69
CA TYR A 243 -13.49 1.22 -13.63
C TYR A 243 -12.76 0.25 -14.55
N LYS A 244 -11.97 0.81 -15.47
CA LYS A 244 -11.04 0.08 -16.32
C LYS A 244 -9.94 1.02 -16.80
N ASP A 245 -8.71 0.55 -16.86
CA ASP A 245 -7.57 1.32 -17.39
C ASP A 245 -7.47 2.74 -16.81
N LYS A 246 -7.59 2.86 -15.48
CA LYS A 246 -7.55 4.14 -14.72
C LYS A 246 -8.71 5.10 -14.99
N VAL A 247 -9.78 4.65 -15.66
CA VAL A 247 -10.96 5.46 -15.95
C VAL A 247 -12.21 4.79 -15.40
N ILE A 248 -13.00 5.53 -14.62
CA ILE A 248 -14.38 5.16 -14.28
C ILE A 248 -15.30 5.80 -15.30
N SER A 249 -16.01 5.03 -16.10
CA SER A 249 -16.99 5.54 -17.07
C SER A 249 -18.41 5.20 -16.60
N PHE A 250 -19.25 6.22 -16.45
CA PHE A 250 -20.65 6.06 -16.05
C PHE A 250 -21.59 5.95 -17.26
N GLU A 251 -22.80 5.47 -17.04
CA GLU A 251 -23.82 5.37 -18.09
C GLU A 251 -24.17 6.74 -18.71
N VAL A 252 -24.41 6.75 -20.03
CA VAL A 252 -24.79 7.97 -20.78
C VAL A 252 -26.20 8.41 -20.36
N GLY A 253 -26.43 9.73 -20.31
CA GLY A 253 -27.71 10.32 -19.91
C GLY A 253 -27.75 10.70 -18.43
N HIS A 254 -26.68 10.41 -17.68
CA HIS A 254 -26.56 10.72 -16.26
C HIS A 254 -25.62 11.91 -15.99
N ALA A 255 -25.86 12.57 -14.86
CA ALA A 255 -25.00 13.59 -14.27
C ALA A 255 -24.85 13.38 -12.76
N LEU A 256 -23.69 13.78 -12.25
CA LEU A 256 -23.30 13.74 -10.85
C LEU A 256 -22.95 15.16 -10.40
N GLY A 257 -23.42 15.55 -9.22
CA GLY A 257 -23.11 16.88 -8.71
C GLY A 257 -23.48 17.11 -7.27
N LEU A 258 -22.97 18.22 -6.74
CA LEU A 258 -23.17 18.68 -5.38
C LEU A 258 -24.31 19.71 -5.36
N GLU A 259 -25.41 19.34 -4.70
CA GLU A 259 -26.60 20.18 -4.51
C GLU A 259 -26.68 20.67 -3.06
N ILE A 260 -27.20 21.88 -2.86
CA ILE A 260 -27.69 22.37 -1.58
C ILE A 260 -29.22 22.37 -1.64
N PRO A 261 -29.91 21.33 -1.12
CA PRO A 261 -31.35 21.15 -1.31
C PRO A 261 -32.18 22.30 -0.71
N ALA A 262 -31.78 22.80 0.45
CA ALA A 262 -32.50 23.86 1.15
C ALA A 262 -32.55 25.19 0.37
N LEU A 263 -31.62 25.38 -0.57
CA LEU A 263 -31.52 26.59 -1.38
C LEU A 263 -31.86 26.35 -2.86
N ASN A 264 -32.20 25.11 -3.25
CA ASN A 264 -32.31 24.66 -4.64
C ASN A 264 -31.12 25.14 -5.51
N SER A 265 -29.91 25.12 -4.94
CA SER A 265 -28.69 25.67 -5.54
C SER A 265 -27.65 24.59 -5.77
N TRP A 266 -26.77 24.81 -6.75
CA TRP A 266 -25.72 23.88 -7.16
C TRP A 266 -24.35 24.43 -6.79
N LEU A 267 -23.51 23.61 -6.16
CA LEU A 267 -22.08 23.91 -6.02
C LEU A 267 -21.30 23.41 -7.25
N GLY A 268 -21.78 22.35 -7.89
CA GLY A 268 -21.25 21.87 -9.17
C GLY A 268 -22.09 20.70 -9.70
N LEU A 269 -22.37 20.68 -11.00
CA LEU A 269 -22.96 19.54 -11.69
C LEU A 269 -22.16 19.28 -12.96
N VAL A 270 -21.76 18.03 -13.15
CA VAL A 270 -21.15 17.54 -14.38
C VAL A 270 -21.86 16.27 -14.83
N GLY A 271 -22.05 16.17 -16.14
CA GLY A 271 -22.71 15.02 -16.71
C GLY A 271 -22.14 14.61 -18.05
N SER A 272 -22.66 13.48 -18.50
CA SER A 272 -22.52 13.05 -19.89
C SER A 272 -22.98 14.14 -20.85
N TYR A 273 -22.36 14.19 -22.02
CA TYR A 273 -22.59 15.25 -23.00
C TYR A 273 -22.37 14.75 -24.42
N THR A 274 -22.82 15.53 -25.40
CA THR A 274 -22.49 15.33 -26.80
C THR A 274 -21.36 16.29 -27.17
N ASP A 275 -20.27 15.76 -27.72
CA ASP A 275 -19.14 16.57 -28.19
C ASP A 275 -19.47 17.30 -29.51
N ASP A 276 -18.55 18.16 -29.97
CA ASP A 276 -18.73 18.96 -31.19
C ASP A 276 -18.88 18.11 -32.47
N ASN A 277 -18.50 16.82 -32.42
CA ASN A 277 -18.65 15.88 -33.53
C ASN A 277 -19.98 15.10 -33.45
N GLY A 278 -20.85 15.41 -32.50
CA GLY A 278 -22.13 14.72 -32.32
C GLY A 278 -22.00 13.37 -31.59
N LYS A 279 -20.84 13.06 -30.99
CA LYS A 279 -20.64 11.79 -30.27
C LYS A 279 -21.02 11.96 -28.79
N SER A 280 -21.80 11.01 -28.28
CA SER A 280 -22.09 10.92 -26.85
C SER A 280 -20.84 10.52 -26.06
N VAL A 281 -20.53 11.31 -25.03
CA VAL A 281 -19.42 11.14 -24.10
C VAL A 281 -20.00 10.91 -22.70
N PRO A 282 -19.69 9.79 -22.02
CA PRO A 282 -20.14 9.56 -20.66
C PRO A 282 -19.45 10.49 -19.67
N LEU A 283 -20.04 10.66 -18.49
CA LEU A 283 -19.33 11.18 -17.32
C LEU A 283 -18.16 10.24 -17.00
N LYS A 284 -16.97 10.79 -16.74
CA LYS A 284 -15.79 9.99 -16.45
C LYS A 284 -15.05 10.49 -15.21
N PHE A 285 -14.49 9.58 -14.43
CA PHE A 285 -13.43 9.92 -13.48
C PHE A 285 -12.12 9.37 -14.02
N ILE A 286 -11.12 10.24 -14.17
CA ILE A 286 -9.80 9.88 -14.70
C ILE A 286 -8.78 9.93 -13.56
N LYS A 287 -8.23 8.77 -13.20
CA LYS A 287 -7.21 8.66 -12.15
C LYS A 287 -5.95 9.42 -12.57
N GLN A 288 -5.43 10.25 -11.65
CA GLN A 288 -4.23 11.06 -11.83
C GLN A 288 -2.96 10.30 -11.46
#